data_AF-A0A430UV00-F1
#
_entry.id   AF-A0A430UV00-F1
#
_cell.length_a   1.000
_cell.length_b   1.000
_cell.length_c   1.000
_cell.angle_alpha   90.00
_cell.angle_beta   90.00
_cell.angle_gamma   90.00
#
_symmetry.space_group_name_H-M   'P 1'
#
loop_
_entity.id
_entity.type
_entity.pdbx_description
1 polymer ?
#
loop_
_entity_poly.entity_id
_entity_poly.type
_entity_poly.pdbx_seq_one_letter_code
_entity_poly.pdbx_strand_id
1 'polypeptide(L)'
;MEEKRRILEMVRSGEIGVEEALALLQAVEEPRPRAQIPARLLRVRIQAHDKGKPVRVHVNLPLALAELLENFLPEEAKLTLEDRGVHLKDLLRLVREGVPEGKLVEIEAEEEGNPVQVLVEVV
;
A
#
# COMPACT_ATOMS: atom_id res chain seq x y z
N MET A 1 12.98 27.34 4.78
CA MET A 1 13.74 28.55 5.22
C MET A 1 13.34 29.80 4.44
N GLU A 2 13.03 29.68 3.14
CA GLU A 2 12.61 30.81 2.29
C GLU A 2 11.27 31.45 2.73
N GLU A 3 10.27 30.65 3.09
CA GLU A 3 8.96 31.13 3.57
C GLU A 3 9.05 31.96 4.86
N LYS A 4 9.90 31.54 5.82
CA LYS A 4 10.12 32.29 7.07
C LYS A 4 10.76 33.66 6.82
N ARG A 5 11.68 33.74 5.86
CA ARG A 5 12.31 35.03 5.48
C ARG A 5 11.27 35.98 4.89
N ARG A 6 10.41 35.49 4.00
CA ARG A 6 9.34 36.28 3.38
C ARG A 6 8.38 36.87 4.43
N ILE A 7 7.98 36.08 5.43
CA ILE A 7 7.11 36.56 6.52
C ILE A 7 7.78 37.70 7.31
N LEU A 8 9.08 37.58 7.63
CA LEU A 8 9.81 38.63 8.33
C LEU A 8 10.00 39.89 7.49
N GLU A 9 10.11 39.76 6.17
CA GLU A 9 10.15 40.92 5.27
C GLU A 9 8.82 41.66 5.21
N MET A 10 7.69 40.94 5.25
CA MET A 10 6.35 41.53 5.31
C MET A 10 6.09 42.27 6.63
N VAL A 11 6.64 41.79 7.75
CA VAL A 11 6.62 42.54 9.02
C VAL A 11 7.48 43.80 8.91
N ARG A 12 8.66 43.71 8.29
CA ARG A 12 9.57 44.84 8.10
C ARG A 12 8.97 45.92 7.19
N SER A 13 8.23 45.54 6.14
CA SER A 13 7.53 46.48 5.27
C SER A 13 6.23 47.03 5.88
N GLY A 14 5.77 46.45 7.00
CA GLY A 14 4.55 46.86 7.70
C GLY A 14 3.25 46.34 7.06
N GLU A 15 3.35 45.37 6.16
CA GLU A 15 2.20 44.75 5.48
C GLU A 15 1.38 43.86 6.42
N ILE A 16 2.03 43.28 7.44
CA ILE A 16 1.40 42.43 8.45
C ILE A 16 1.87 42.81 9.86
N GLY A 17 1.00 42.58 10.85
CA GLY A 17 1.32 42.78 12.26
C GLY A 17 2.18 41.67 12.87
N VAL A 18 2.73 41.92 14.06
CA VAL A 18 3.54 40.92 14.80
C VAL A 18 2.72 39.68 15.16
N GLU A 19 1.46 39.85 15.56
CA GLU A 19 0.56 38.73 15.89
C GLU A 19 0.25 37.87 14.66
N GLU A 20 0.00 38.51 13.51
CA GLU A 20 -0.27 37.84 12.24
C GLU A 20 0.97 37.08 11.74
N ALA A 21 2.16 37.68 11.88
CA ALA A 21 3.42 37.01 11.56
C ALA A 21 3.71 35.81 12.46
N LEU A 22 3.40 35.89 13.75
CA LEU A 22 3.53 34.76 14.68
C LEU A 22 2.61 33.60 14.26
N ALA A 23 1.37 33.88 13.87
CA ALA A 23 0.45 32.87 13.37
C ALA A 23 0.95 32.21 12.07
N LEU A 24 1.49 33.00 11.14
CA LEU A 24 2.05 32.49 9.88
C LEU A 24 3.31 31.65 10.10
N LEU A 25 4.19 32.06 11.01
CA LEU A 25 5.40 31.31 11.35
C LEU A 25 5.05 29.97 12.00
N GLN A 26 4.05 29.94 12.89
CA GLN A 26 3.54 28.69 13.48
C GLN A 26 2.97 27.75 12.41
N ALA A 27 2.17 28.26 11.48
CA ALA A 27 1.60 27.46 10.40
C ALA A 27 2.66 26.87 9.43
N VAL A 28 3.82 27.52 9.31
CA VAL A 28 4.97 27.00 8.52
C VAL A 28 5.77 25.94 9.31
N GLU A 29 5.75 25.99 10.62
CA GLU A 29 6.41 25.02 11.50
C GLU A 29 5.56 23.78 11.77
N GLU A 30 4.24 23.93 11.76
CA GLU A 30 3.34 22.78 11.87
C GLU A 30 3.56 21.84 10.68
N PRO A 31 3.85 20.55 10.94
CA PRO A 31 3.91 19.57 9.88
C PRO A 31 2.51 19.51 9.27
N ARG A 32 2.36 20.03 8.05
CA ARG A 32 1.12 19.89 7.28
C ARG A 32 0.70 18.42 7.39
N PRO A 33 -0.53 18.12 7.85
CA PRO A 33 -0.97 16.75 7.93
C PRO A 33 -0.77 16.16 6.54
N ARG A 34 0.14 15.18 6.43
CA ARG A 34 0.33 14.45 5.18
C ARG A 34 -1.08 13.97 4.83
N ALA A 35 -1.56 14.35 3.64
CA ALA A 35 -2.79 13.81 3.12
C ALA A 35 -2.72 12.29 3.36
N GLN A 36 -3.63 11.77 4.18
CA GLN A 36 -3.69 10.34 4.43
C GLN A 36 -4.06 9.74 3.08
N ILE A 37 -3.05 9.29 2.33
CA ILE A 37 -3.28 8.49 1.15
C ILE A 37 -4.06 7.29 1.70
N PRO A 38 -5.31 7.07 1.25
CA PRO A 38 -6.10 5.96 1.72
C PRO A 38 -5.24 4.69 1.59
N ALA A 39 -5.07 4.00 2.70
CA ALA A 39 -4.20 2.84 2.75
C ALA A 39 -4.81 1.75 1.88
N ARG A 40 -4.29 1.62 0.66
CA ARG A 40 -4.70 0.58 -0.28
C ARG A 40 -4.38 -0.78 0.32
N LEU A 41 -5.34 -1.70 0.23
CA LEU A 41 -5.27 -3.05 0.79
C LEU A 41 -5.38 -4.06 -0.36
N LEU A 42 -4.53 -5.07 -0.34
CA LEU A 42 -4.65 -6.25 -1.19
C LEU A 42 -5.44 -7.31 -0.42
N ARG A 43 -6.60 -7.69 -0.95
CA ARG A 43 -7.45 -8.74 -0.38
C ARG A 43 -7.27 -10.02 -1.18
N VAL A 44 -6.85 -11.08 -0.49
CA VAL A 44 -6.69 -12.43 -1.05
C VAL A 44 -7.77 -13.33 -0.46
N ARG A 45 -8.51 -14.02 -1.32
CA ARG A 45 -9.46 -15.07 -0.97
C ARG A 45 -9.11 -16.34 -1.71
N ILE A 46 -8.87 -17.41 -0.96
CA ILE A 46 -8.60 -18.74 -1.51
C ILE A 46 -9.65 -19.68 -0.96
N GLN A 47 -10.29 -20.44 -1.85
CA GLN A 47 -11.15 -21.56 -1.51
C GLN A 47 -10.56 -22.79 -2.20
N ALA A 48 -10.16 -23.79 -1.43
CA ALA A 48 -9.56 -25.02 -1.93
C ALA A 48 -10.06 -26.21 -1.12
N HIS A 49 -9.63 -27.42 -1.48
CA HIS A 49 -9.82 -28.61 -0.67
C HIS A 49 -8.45 -29.25 -0.39
N ASP A 50 -8.17 -29.59 0.86
CA ASP A 50 -6.99 -30.36 1.25
C ASP A 50 -7.44 -31.65 1.94
N LYS A 51 -7.03 -32.80 1.41
CA LYS A 51 -7.41 -34.15 1.90
C LYS A 51 -8.91 -34.31 2.13
N GLY A 52 -9.72 -33.79 1.21
CA GLY A 52 -11.18 -33.85 1.24
C GLY A 52 -11.86 -32.87 2.21
N LYS A 53 -11.11 -31.94 2.84
CA LYS A 53 -11.67 -30.89 3.71
C LYS A 53 -11.60 -29.53 3.01
N PRO A 54 -12.66 -28.71 3.05
CA PRO A 54 -12.62 -27.37 2.48
C PRO A 54 -11.69 -26.47 3.29
N VAL A 55 -10.78 -25.79 2.59
CA VAL A 55 -9.84 -24.80 3.12
C VAL A 55 -10.25 -23.43 2.60
N ARG A 56 -10.49 -22.49 3.50
CA ARG A 56 -10.81 -21.10 3.17
C ARG A 56 -9.79 -20.18 3.80
N VAL A 57 -9.10 -19.41 2.98
CA VAL A 57 -8.10 -18.43 3.43
C VAL A 57 -8.57 -17.04 3.02
N HIS A 58 -8.59 -16.12 3.97
CA HIS A 58 -8.92 -14.72 3.74
C HIS A 58 -7.84 -13.85 4.36
N VAL A 59 -7.16 -13.07 3.52
CA VAL A 59 -6.04 -12.23 3.94
C VAL A 59 -6.27 -10.80 3.45
N ASN A 60 -6.14 -9.83 4.35
CA ASN A 60 -6.08 -8.41 4.00
C ASN A 60 -4.66 -7.91 4.28
N LEU A 61 -3.95 -7.53 3.22
CA LEU A 61 -2.58 -7.07 3.27
C LEU A 61 -2.52 -5.59 2.91
N PRO A 62 -2.17 -4.70 3.84
CA PRO A 62 -1.83 -3.33 3.49
C PRO A 62 -0.70 -3.30 2.47
N LEU A 63 -0.86 -2.54 1.37
CA LEU A 63 0.18 -2.43 0.34
C LEU A 63 1.50 -1.89 0.90
N ALA A 64 1.44 -1.10 1.98
CA ALA A 64 2.63 -0.65 2.71
C ALA A 64 3.47 -1.81 3.29
N LEU A 65 2.87 -2.97 3.58
CA LEU A 65 3.59 -4.17 4.05
C LEU A 65 4.18 -4.99 2.91
N ALA A 66 3.83 -4.70 1.66
CA ALA A 66 4.28 -5.45 0.51
C ALA A 66 5.82 -5.37 0.34
N GLU A 67 6.45 -4.29 0.81
CA GLU A 67 7.92 -4.17 0.85
C GLU A 67 8.58 -5.13 1.84
N LEU A 68 7.85 -5.54 2.87
CA LEU A 68 8.34 -6.42 3.93
C LEU A 68 8.05 -7.89 3.62
N LEU A 69 7.13 -8.17 2.68
CA LEU A 69 6.68 -9.51 2.32
C LEU A 69 7.83 -10.42 1.87
N GLU A 70 8.81 -9.88 1.14
CA GLU A 70 10.04 -10.62 0.81
C GLU A 70 10.80 -11.10 2.05
N ASN A 71 10.79 -10.35 3.14
CA ASN A 71 11.52 -10.71 4.36
C ASN A 71 10.76 -11.70 5.25
N PHE A 72 9.42 -11.74 5.12
CA PHE A 72 8.55 -12.63 5.90
C PHE A 72 8.21 -13.95 5.20
N LEU A 73 8.36 -14.03 3.88
CA LEU A 73 8.13 -15.27 3.14
C LEU A 73 9.25 -16.28 3.38
N PRO A 74 8.93 -17.53 3.81
CA PRO A 74 9.88 -18.63 3.87
C PRO A 74 10.55 -18.86 2.50
N GLU A 75 11.81 -19.32 2.49
CA GLU A 75 12.54 -19.58 1.24
C GLU A 75 11.82 -20.60 0.35
N GLU A 76 11.20 -21.62 0.95
CA GLU A 76 10.43 -22.64 0.23
C GLU A 76 9.26 -22.02 -0.56
N ALA A 77 8.59 -21.02 0.01
CA ALA A 77 7.48 -20.34 -0.64
C ALA A 77 7.96 -19.46 -1.79
N LYS A 78 9.13 -18.83 -1.67
CA LYS A 78 9.73 -18.01 -2.73
C LYS A 78 10.09 -18.86 -3.95
N LEU A 79 10.78 -19.99 -3.70
CA LEU A 79 11.17 -20.93 -4.76
C LEU A 79 9.95 -21.46 -5.52
N THR A 80 8.90 -21.85 -4.79
CA THR A 80 7.64 -22.34 -5.39
C THR A 80 6.96 -21.28 -6.27
N LEU A 81 7.02 -20.00 -5.88
CA LEU A 81 6.46 -18.90 -6.67
C LEU A 81 7.29 -18.66 -7.93
N GLU A 82 8.62 -18.68 -7.82
CA GLU A 82 9.53 -18.53 -8.97
C GLU A 82 9.37 -19.68 -9.98
N ASP A 83 9.24 -20.92 -9.51
CA ASP A 83 8.99 -22.10 -10.37
C ASP A 83 7.66 -21.99 -11.13
N ARG A 84 6.67 -21.28 -10.58
CA ARG A 84 5.40 -20.97 -11.24
C ARG A 84 5.46 -19.73 -12.13
N GLY A 85 6.65 -19.14 -12.31
CA GLY A 85 6.86 -17.94 -13.11
C GLY A 85 6.36 -16.64 -12.46
N VAL A 86 6.15 -16.65 -11.14
CA VAL A 86 5.62 -15.50 -10.40
C VAL A 86 6.77 -14.76 -9.73
N HIS A 87 7.16 -13.62 -10.30
CA HIS A 87 8.19 -12.75 -9.74
C HIS A 87 7.58 -11.74 -8.76
N LEU A 88 7.85 -11.94 -7.47
CA LEU A 88 7.29 -11.10 -6.40
C LEU A 88 7.68 -9.62 -6.56
N LYS A 89 8.92 -9.34 -6.97
CA LYS A 89 9.41 -7.96 -7.21
C LYS A 89 8.61 -7.20 -8.25
N ASP A 90 8.22 -7.88 -9.33
CA ASP A 90 7.49 -7.26 -10.42
C ASP A 90 6.04 -6.98 -10.00
N LEU A 91 5.41 -7.92 -9.27
CA LEU A 91 4.11 -7.69 -8.63
C LEU A 91 4.15 -6.47 -7.69
N LEU A 92 5.18 -6.38 -6.85
CA LEU A 92 5.36 -5.26 -5.92
C LEU A 92 5.53 -3.91 -6.63
N ARG A 93 6.24 -3.87 -7.77
CA ARG A 93 6.39 -2.66 -8.57
C ARG A 93 5.08 -2.23 -9.23
N LEU A 94 4.36 -3.16 -9.84
CA LEU A 94 3.05 -2.89 -10.45
C LEU A 94 2.08 -2.30 -9.42
N VAL A 95 2.07 -2.87 -8.22
CA VAL A 95 1.27 -2.41 -7.08
C VAL A 95 1.60 -0.97 -6.67
N ARG A 96 2.89 -0.59 -6.64
CA ARG A 96 3.36 0.78 -6.30
C ARG A 96 3.05 1.81 -7.36
N GLU A 97 3.17 1.46 -8.64
CA GLU A 97 2.98 2.38 -9.77
C GLU A 97 1.52 2.77 -9.99
N GLY A 98 0.61 2.24 -9.17
CA GLY A 98 -0.77 2.71 -9.08
C GLY A 98 -1.74 1.82 -9.83
N VAL A 99 -1.81 0.53 -9.47
CA VAL A 99 -2.92 -0.31 -9.94
C VAL A 99 -4.24 0.42 -9.59
N PRO A 100 -5.20 0.60 -10.50
CA PRO A 100 -6.53 1.04 -10.10
C PRO A 100 -7.15 0.06 -9.09
N GLU A 101 -8.03 0.55 -8.22
CA GLU A 101 -8.87 -0.32 -7.38
C GLU A 101 -9.61 -1.33 -8.27
N GLY A 102 -9.68 -2.59 -7.84
CA GLY A 102 -10.35 -3.64 -8.62
C GLY A 102 -9.71 -5.02 -8.52
N LYS A 103 -10.27 -5.96 -9.30
CA LYS A 103 -9.80 -7.36 -9.37
C LYS A 103 -8.45 -7.43 -10.10
N LEU A 104 -7.46 -8.03 -9.46
CA LEU A 104 -6.14 -8.32 -10.05
C LEU A 104 -6.12 -9.70 -10.70
N VAL A 105 -6.59 -10.71 -9.96
CA VAL A 105 -6.50 -12.12 -10.34
C VAL A 105 -7.77 -12.83 -9.91
N GLU A 106 -8.38 -13.57 -10.83
CA GLU A 106 -9.50 -14.46 -10.57
C GLU A 106 -9.19 -15.77 -11.30
N ILE A 107 -8.92 -16.82 -10.53
CA ILE A 107 -8.56 -18.14 -11.03
C ILE A 107 -9.58 -19.13 -10.52
N GLU A 108 -10.20 -19.86 -11.44
CA GLU A 108 -10.99 -21.06 -11.16
C GLU A 108 -10.26 -22.24 -11.81
N ALA A 109 -9.84 -23.20 -10.98
CA ALA A 109 -9.09 -24.37 -11.41
C ALA A 109 -9.62 -25.62 -10.72
N GLU A 110 -9.19 -26.78 -11.21
CA GLU A 110 -9.45 -28.08 -10.60
C GLU A 110 -8.11 -28.79 -10.36
N GLU A 111 -7.82 -29.11 -9.11
CA GLU A 111 -6.59 -29.79 -8.70
C GLU A 111 -6.98 -31.09 -7.98
N GLU A 112 -6.48 -32.23 -8.47
CA GLU A 112 -6.81 -33.57 -7.98
C GLU A 112 -8.33 -33.85 -7.88
N GLY A 113 -9.11 -33.30 -8.82
CA GLY A 113 -10.57 -33.47 -8.84
C GLY A 113 -11.34 -32.53 -7.90
N ASN A 114 -10.67 -31.56 -7.28
CA ASN A 114 -11.29 -30.62 -6.37
C ASN A 114 -11.25 -29.19 -6.92
N PRO A 115 -12.35 -28.43 -6.84
CA PRO A 115 -12.36 -27.04 -7.30
C PRO A 115 -11.52 -26.15 -6.38
N VAL A 116 -10.71 -25.30 -7.00
CA VAL A 116 -9.88 -24.27 -6.37
C VAL A 116 -10.26 -22.91 -6.96
N GLN A 117 -10.60 -21.96 -6.10
CA GLN A 117 -10.88 -20.58 -6.47
C GLN A 117 -9.92 -19.63 -5.76
N VAL A 118 -9.27 -18.76 -6.52
CA VAL A 118 -8.37 -17.72 -6.00
C VAL A 118 -8.82 -16.37 -6.54
N LEU A 119 -9.17 -15.45 -5.64
CA LEU A 119 -9.50 -14.07 -5.96
C LEU A 119 -8.52 -13.14 -5.23
N VAL A 120 -7.89 -12.25 -6.00
CA VAL A 120 -7.04 -11.18 -5.49
C VAL A 120 -7.55 -9.84 -6.01
N GLU A 121 -7.85 -8.90 -5.11
CA GLU A 121 -8.33 -7.56 -5.45
C GLU A 121 -7.59 -6.48 -4.66
N VAL A 122 -7.51 -5.27 -5.21
CA VAL A 122 -7.05 -4.08 -4.49
C VAL A 122 -8.27 -3.23 -4.12
N VAL A 123 -8.37 -2.92 -2.82
CA VAL A 123 -9.43 -2.14 -2.16
C VAL A 123 -8.86 -1.00 -1.34
#